data_AF-A0A8D3X0S7-F1
#
_entry.id   AF-A0A8D3X0S7-F1
#
_cell.length_a   1.000
_cell.length_b   1.000
_cell.length_c   1.000
_cell.angle_alpha   90.00
_cell.angle_beta   90.00
_cell.angle_gamma   90.00
#
_symmetry.space_group_name_H-M   'P 1'
#
loop_
_entity.id
_entity.type
_entity.pdbx_description
1 polymer ?
#
loop_
_entity_poly.entity_id
_entity_poly.type
_entity_poly.pdbx_seq_one_letter_code
_entity_poly.pdbx_strand_id
1 'polypeptide(L)'
;MTDFLSDFLSSLGPIVDTPRPLNTRKINKHILLLKQQHWFKNVYDNKEYYALLFGNRRVRSYLHSSFRVFRMIRNEKVQKKFIMLLNKELKK
;
A
#
# COMPACT_ATOMS: atom_id res chain seq x y z
N MET A 1 -0.29 -6.35 26.76
CA MET A 1 -0.65 -5.16 25.97
C MET A 1 -0.04 -5.29 24.57
N THR A 2 -0.54 -6.21 23.74
CA THR A 2 0.00 -6.50 22.39
C THR A 2 -1.04 -6.28 21.28
N ASP A 3 -2.15 -5.63 21.61
CA ASP A 3 -3.39 -5.85 20.87
C ASP A 3 -3.75 -4.67 19.97
N PHE A 4 -2.74 -4.20 19.22
CA PHE A 4 -2.96 -3.37 18.03
C PHE A 4 -2.30 -4.00 16.79
N LEU A 5 -1.15 -4.65 16.98
CA LEU A 5 -0.46 -5.41 15.93
C LEU A 5 -1.16 -6.74 15.60
N SER A 6 -1.77 -7.39 16.59
CA SER A 6 -2.56 -8.62 16.40
C SER A 6 -3.83 -8.35 15.59
N ASP A 7 -4.63 -7.36 16.01
CA ASP A 7 -5.83 -6.90 15.29
C ASP A 7 -5.52 -6.38 13.88
N PHE A 8 -4.32 -5.81 13.69
CA PHE A 8 -3.82 -5.36 12.40
C PHE A 8 -3.61 -6.53 11.42
N LEU A 9 -2.95 -7.62 11.83
CA LEU A 9 -2.75 -8.81 10.99
C LEU A 9 -4.09 -9.48 10.64
N SER A 10 -5.03 -9.52 11.58
CA SER A 10 -6.38 -10.04 11.37
C SER A 10 -7.19 -9.17 10.38
N SER A 11 -7.09 -7.84 10.46
CA SER A 11 -7.84 -6.93 9.57
C SER A 11 -7.26 -6.80 8.16
N LEU A 12 -5.99 -7.17 7.96
CA LEU A 12 -5.35 -7.13 6.65
C LEU A 12 -5.82 -8.26 5.74
N GLY A 13 -6.50 -9.26 6.28
CA GLY A 13 -6.77 -10.53 5.62
C GLY A 13 -5.44 -11.25 5.28
N PRO A 14 -5.48 -12.54 5.00
CA PRO A 14 -4.31 -13.24 4.51
C PRO A 14 -3.86 -12.58 3.19
N ILE A 15 -2.69 -11.94 3.18
CA ILE A 15 -1.98 -11.67 1.94
C ILE A 15 -1.43 -13.02 1.51
N VAL A 16 -2.26 -13.80 0.82
CA VAL A 16 -1.84 -15.08 0.25
C VAL A 16 -0.83 -14.73 -0.84
N ASP A 17 0.47 -14.85 -0.52
CA ASP A 17 1.60 -14.79 -1.45
C ASP A 17 1.61 -16.00 -2.39
N THR A 18 0.44 -16.40 -2.91
CA THR A 18 0.39 -17.24 -4.11
C THR A 18 1.12 -16.49 -5.23
N PRO A 19 2.01 -17.14 -5.99
CA PRO A 19 2.82 -16.53 -7.05
C PRO A 19 1.97 -16.17 -8.27
N ARG A 20 0.91 -15.39 -8.09
CA ARG A 20 0.14 -14.81 -9.18
C ARG A 20 0.94 -13.65 -9.78
N PRO A 21 0.97 -13.52 -11.11
CA PRO A 21 1.57 -12.36 -11.74
C PRO A 21 0.80 -11.10 -11.33
N LEU A 22 1.53 -10.07 -10.92
CA LEU A 22 0.94 -8.77 -10.62
C LEU A 22 0.68 -8.02 -11.91
N ASN A 23 -0.53 -7.48 -12.08
CA ASN A 23 -0.84 -6.68 -13.25
C ASN A 23 -0.25 -5.26 -13.09
N THR A 24 0.92 -5.02 -13.67
CA THR A 24 1.63 -3.74 -13.61
C THR A 24 0.80 -2.58 -14.15
N ARG A 25 0.03 -2.78 -15.25
CA ARG A 25 -0.83 -1.73 -15.80
C ARG A 25 -1.92 -1.31 -14.80
N LYS A 26 -2.50 -2.28 -14.10
CA LYS A 26 -3.51 -2.02 -13.06
C LYS A 26 -2.91 -1.27 -11.87
N ILE A 27 -1.74 -1.70 -11.39
CA ILE A 27 -1.04 -1.02 -10.29
C ILE A 27 -0.71 0.42 -10.66
N ASN A 28 -0.17 0.66 -11.85
CA ASN A 28 0.16 2.02 -12.30
C ASN A 28 -1.08 2.92 -12.37
N LYS A 29 -2.22 2.40 -12.87
CA LYS A 29 -3.50 3.12 -12.84
C LYS A 29 -3.92 3.50 -11.42
N HIS A 30 -3.79 2.57 -10.46
CA HIS A 30 -4.10 2.86 -9.07
C HIS A 30 -3.14 3.88 -8.44
N ILE A 31 -1.84 3.85 -8.77
CA ILE A 31 -0.87 4.85 -8.31
C ILE A 31 -1.24 6.23 -8.86
N LEU A 32 -1.60 6.33 -10.15
CA LEU A 32 -2.06 7.59 -10.75
C LEU A 32 -3.33 8.12 -10.08
N LEU A 33 -4.28 7.22 -9.76
CA LEU A 33 -5.49 7.59 -9.03
C LEU A 33 -5.17 8.11 -7.62
N LEU A 34 -4.28 7.44 -6.89
CA LEU A 34 -3.87 7.88 -5.56
C LEU A 34 -3.10 9.21 -5.61
N LYS A 35 -2.29 9.45 -6.65
CA LYS A 35 -1.55 10.71 -6.86
C LYS A 35 -2.45 11.95 -6.94
N GLN A 36 -3.74 11.78 -7.25
CA GLN A 36 -4.73 12.87 -7.20
C GLN A 36 -5.05 13.31 -5.75
N GLN A 37 -4.77 12.46 -4.76
CA GLN A 37 -5.00 12.73 -3.35
C GLN A 37 -3.81 13.47 -2.73
N HIS A 38 -4.08 14.53 -1.97
CA HIS A 38 -3.04 15.38 -1.37
C HIS A 38 -2.03 14.60 -0.52
N TRP A 39 -2.51 13.70 0.35
CA TRP A 39 -1.64 12.90 1.23
C TRP A 39 -0.67 12.00 0.46
N PHE A 40 -1.06 11.51 -0.72
CA PHE A 40 -0.25 10.59 -1.50
C PHE A 40 0.78 11.31 -2.36
N LYS A 41 0.60 12.60 -2.67
CA LYS A 41 1.64 13.39 -3.35
C LYS A 41 2.94 13.40 -2.53
N ASN A 42 2.83 13.62 -1.23
CA ASN A 42 3.97 13.54 -0.30
C ASN A 42 4.67 12.17 -0.33
N VAL A 43 3.89 11.09 -0.52
CA VAL A 43 4.44 9.73 -0.67
C VAL A 43 5.14 9.56 -2.02
N TYR A 44 4.52 10.07 -3.09
CA TYR A 44 5.02 9.94 -4.45
C TYR A 44 6.29 10.76 -4.70
N ASP A 45 6.40 11.94 -4.09
CA ASP A 45 7.53 12.85 -4.25
C ASP A 45 8.75 12.45 -3.39
N ASN A 46 8.53 11.61 -2.38
CA ASN A 46 9.62 11.02 -1.60
C ASN A 46 10.31 9.90 -2.41
N LYS A 47 11.61 10.06 -2.67
CA LYS A 47 12.41 9.13 -3.49
C LYS A 47 12.41 7.69 -2.99
N GLU A 48 12.48 7.48 -1.68
CA GLU A 48 12.56 6.15 -1.07
C GLU A 48 11.21 5.42 -1.19
N TYR A 49 10.12 6.11 -0.86
CA TYR A 49 8.79 5.56 -1.07
C TYR A 49 8.47 5.33 -2.55
N TYR A 50 8.89 6.25 -3.43
CA TYR A 50 8.75 6.08 -4.87
C TYR A 50 9.38 4.77 -5.34
N ALA A 51 10.61 4.48 -4.92
CA ALA A 51 11.28 3.21 -5.24
C ALA A 51 10.46 1.99 -4.77
N LEU A 52 9.85 2.04 -3.58
CA LEU A 52 9.00 0.95 -3.07
C LEU A 52 7.71 0.78 -3.90
N LEU A 53 7.06 1.86 -4.34
CA LEU A 53 5.83 1.79 -5.14
C LEU A 53 6.04 1.00 -6.43
N PHE A 54 7.23 1.08 -7.02
CA PHE A 54 7.55 0.42 -8.29
C PHE A 54 8.38 -0.85 -8.16
N GLY A 55 9.20 -0.98 -7.12
CA GLY A 55 10.14 -2.10 -6.95
C GLY A 55 9.74 -3.13 -5.91
N ASN A 56 8.98 -2.77 -4.87
CA ASN A 56 8.69 -3.70 -3.77
C ASN A 56 7.43 -4.53 -4.05
N ARG A 57 7.58 -5.86 -4.10
CA ARG A 57 6.49 -6.78 -4.44
C ARG A 57 5.32 -6.73 -3.45
N ARG A 58 5.56 -6.53 -2.15
CA ARG A 58 4.50 -6.45 -1.13
C ARG A 58 3.68 -5.17 -1.28
N VAL A 59 4.35 -4.04 -1.48
CA VAL A 59 3.72 -2.74 -1.75
C VAL A 59 2.89 -2.81 -3.03
N ARG A 60 3.46 -3.37 -4.10
CA ARG A 60 2.78 -3.57 -5.38
C ARG A 60 1.58 -4.51 -5.28
N SER A 61 1.69 -5.60 -4.51
CA SER A 61 0.58 -6.51 -4.22
C SER A 61 -0.55 -5.80 -3.47
N TYR A 62 -0.20 -4.95 -2.49
CA TYR A 62 -1.18 -4.13 -1.78
C TYR A 62 -1.93 -3.19 -2.73
N LEU A 63 -1.20 -2.51 -3.62
CA LEU A 63 -1.74 -1.62 -4.63
C LEU A 63 -2.47 -2.33 -5.76
N HIS A 64 -2.31 -3.64 -5.93
CA HIS A 64 -3.04 -4.40 -6.95
C HIS A 64 -4.55 -4.52 -6.64
N SER A 65 -4.92 -4.44 -5.35
CA SER A 65 -6.31 -4.55 -4.89
C SER A 65 -7.07 -3.22 -5.07
N SER A 66 -8.04 -3.21 -5.99
CA SER A 66 -8.92 -2.05 -6.20
C SER A 66 -9.71 -1.69 -4.93
N PHE A 67 -10.17 -2.70 -4.18
CA PHE A 67 -10.86 -2.50 -2.91
C PHE A 67 -9.99 -1.72 -1.89
N ARG A 68 -8.72 -2.11 -1.72
CA ARG A 68 -7.79 -1.41 -0.82
C ARG A 68 -7.53 0.02 -1.28
N VAL A 69 -7.34 0.23 -2.59
CA VAL A 69 -7.11 1.55 -3.18
C VAL A 69 -8.30 2.49 -2.96
N PHE A 70 -9.52 2.05 -3.27
CA PHE A 70 -10.72 2.86 -3.04
C PHE A 70 -10.96 3.14 -1.56
N ARG A 71 -10.62 2.20 -0.66
CA ARG A 71 -10.66 2.47 0.79
C ARG A 71 -9.63 3.50 1.22
N MET A 72 -8.42 3.50 0.66
CA MET A 72 -7.40 4.51 0.95
C MET A 72 -7.85 5.91 0.51
N ILE A 73 -8.58 6.04 -0.60
CA ILE A 73 -9.12 7.34 -1.03
C ILE A 73 -10.10 7.90 0.00
N ARG A 74 -10.91 7.05 0.63
CA ARG A 74 -12.02 7.47 1.50
C ARG A 74 -11.71 7.47 3.00
N ASN A 75 -10.63 6.83 3.44
CA ASN A 75 -10.40 6.59 4.87
C ASN A 75 -8.94 6.81 5.28
N GLU A 76 -8.71 7.84 6.08
CA GLU A 76 -7.39 8.23 6.59
C GLU A 76 -6.70 7.14 7.43
N LYS A 77 -7.46 6.33 8.19
CA LYS A 77 -6.88 5.19 8.93
C LYS A 77 -6.26 4.17 7.97
N VAL A 78 -6.87 3.97 6.79
CA VAL A 78 -6.33 3.06 5.76
C VAL A 78 -5.13 3.68 5.05
N GLN A 79 -5.11 5.00 4.86
CA GLN A 79 -3.94 5.73 4.36
C GLN A 79 -2.74 5.56 5.31
N LYS A 80 -2.95 5.79 6.61
CA LYS A 80 -1.95 5.59 7.67
C LYS A 80 -1.42 4.15 7.67
N LYS A 81 -2.29 3.14 7.51
CA LYS A 81 -1.89 1.73 7.36
C LYS A 81 -0.97 1.51 6.16
N PHE A 82 -1.24 2.15 5.03
CA PHE A 82 -0.38 2.04 3.86
C PHE A 82 0.98 2.72 4.06
N ILE A 83 1.01 3.90 4.68
CA ILE A 83 2.27 4.59 5.04
C ILE A 83 3.10 3.74 6.01
N MET A 84 2.46 3.08 6.99
CA MET A 84 3.14 2.13 7.88
C MET A 84 3.75 0.94 7.12
N LEU A 85 3.06 0.41 6.11
CA LEU A 85 3.62 -0.62 5.24
C LEU A 85 4.87 -0.13 4.52
N LEU A 86 4.85 1.08 3.95
CA LEU A 86 6.02 1.68 3.30
C LEU A 86 7.19 1.83 4.27
N ASN A 87 6.94 2.41 5.46
CA ASN A 87 7.96 2.55 6.50
C ASN A 87 8.57 1.21 6.93
N LYS A 88 7.75 0.15 7.00
CA LYS A 88 8.23 -1.19 7.32
C LYS A 88 9.14 -1.74 6.22
N GLU A 89 8.79 -1.53 4.96
CA GLU A 89 9.58 -2.03 3.83
C GLU A 89 10.83 -1.17 3.56
N LEU A 90 10.90 0.08 4.03
CA LEU A 90 12.13 0.88 4.02
C LEU A 90 13.17 0.43 5.06
N LYS A 91 12.70 -0.06 6.21
CA LYS A 91 13.55 -0.51 7.32
C LYS A 91 14.13 -1.91 7.14
N LYS A 92 13.73 -2.60 6.07
CA LYS A 92 14.22 -3.95 5.74
C LYS A 92 15.43 -3.85 4.83
#